data_AF-A0A524K1M6-F1
#
_entry.id   AF-A0A524K1M6-F1
#
_cell.length_a   1.000
_cell.length_b   1.000
_cell.length_c   1.000
_cell.angle_alpha   90.00
_cell.angle_beta   90.00
_cell.angle_gamma   90.00
#
_symmetry.space_group_name_H-M   'P 1'
#
loop_
_entity.id
_entity.type
_entity.pdbx_description
1 polymer ?
#
loop_
_entity_poly.entity_id
_entity_poly.type
_entity_poly.pdbx_seq_one_letter_code
_entity_poly.pdbx_strand_id
1 'polypeptide(L)'
;MKGKIDFKKEYKYLFSAAAKEPQKVAVPDFKYLMVDGQGDPNTVPEFPEKIQALYSLAYTVKFMLKQDRRTLGGRQTFFPVLRRRIQGGKRRHRGLPGSAKRDQ
;
A
#
# COMPACT_ATOMS: atom_id res chain seq x y z
N MET A 1 -14.54 -26.50 -1.68
CA MET A 1 -14.60 -25.03 -1.93
C MET A 1 -13.18 -24.51 -2.11
N LYS A 2 -12.86 -23.86 -3.24
CA LYS A 2 -11.48 -23.49 -3.60
C LYS A 2 -10.85 -22.58 -2.53
N GLY A 3 -9.64 -22.93 -2.11
CA GLY A 3 -8.86 -22.20 -1.10
C GLY A 3 -8.35 -20.84 -1.60
N LYS A 4 -7.39 -20.26 -0.89
CA LYS A 4 -6.66 -19.05 -1.33
C LYS A 4 -6.20 -19.20 -2.78
N ILE A 5 -6.59 -18.27 -3.65
CA ILE A 5 -6.17 -18.22 -5.06
C ILE A 5 -4.72 -17.74 -5.13
N ASP A 6 -3.89 -18.45 -5.89
CA ASP A 6 -2.50 -18.07 -6.18
C ASP A 6 -2.32 -17.92 -7.69
N PHE A 7 -2.50 -16.70 -8.19
CA PHE A 7 -2.47 -16.39 -9.62
C PHE A 7 -1.14 -16.78 -10.30
N LYS A 8 -0.02 -16.75 -9.57
CA LYS A 8 1.29 -17.15 -10.13
C LYS A 8 1.34 -18.64 -10.42
N LYS A 9 0.66 -19.46 -9.61
CA LYS A 9 0.59 -20.91 -9.79
C LYS A 9 -0.48 -21.29 -10.81
N GLU A 10 -1.67 -20.70 -10.71
CA GLU A 10 -2.80 -21.02 -11.58
C GLU A 10 -2.59 -20.51 -13.03
N TYR A 11 -1.92 -19.36 -13.20
CA TYR A 11 -1.64 -18.75 -14.50
C TYR A 11 -0.14 -18.62 -14.76
N LYS A 12 0.62 -19.68 -14.50
CA LYS A 12 2.09 -19.68 -14.64
C LYS A 12 2.57 -19.17 -16.00
N TYR A 13 1.85 -19.49 -17.07
CA TYR A 13 2.15 -19.05 -18.44
C TYR A 13 2.09 -17.53 -18.63
N LEU A 14 1.36 -16.79 -17.78
CA LEU A 14 1.31 -15.31 -17.79
C LEU A 14 2.39 -14.67 -16.93
N PHE A 15 2.85 -15.36 -15.87
CA PHE A 15 3.79 -14.83 -14.88
C PHE A 15 5.20 -15.41 -14.98
N SER A 16 5.42 -16.33 -15.92
CA SER A 16 6.72 -16.94 -16.20
C SER A 16 6.87 -17.01 -17.71
N ALA A 17 7.55 -16.01 -18.27
CA ALA A 17 7.91 -16.02 -19.68
C ALA A 17 9.05 -17.01 -19.94
N ALA A 18 9.00 -17.70 -21.07
CA ALA A 18 10.15 -18.47 -21.54
C ALA A 18 11.26 -17.49 -21.93
N ALA A 19 12.41 -17.58 -21.27
CA ALA A 19 13.52 -16.62 -21.44
C ALA A 19 14.18 -16.66 -22.84
N LYS A 20 13.86 -17.65 -23.66
CA LYS A 20 14.58 -17.94 -24.91
C LYS A 20 13.86 -17.42 -26.14
N GLU A 21 12.52 -17.35 -26.14
CA GLU A 21 11.75 -17.06 -27.35
C GLU A 21 10.48 -16.24 -27.03
N PRO A 22 10.15 -15.22 -27.84
CA PRO A 22 8.88 -14.52 -27.74
C PRO A 22 7.70 -15.46 -27.99
N GLN A 23 6.73 -15.48 -27.09
CA GLN A 23 5.53 -16.31 -27.21
C GLN A 23 4.27 -15.45 -27.21
N LYS A 24 3.31 -15.77 -28.09
CA LYS A 24 1.96 -15.22 -28.01
C LYS A 24 1.21 -15.86 -26.84
N VAL A 25 0.71 -15.02 -25.93
CA VAL A 25 -0.09 -15.46 -24.79
C VAL A 25 -1.48 -14.82 -24.85
N ALA A 26 -2.51 -15.60 -24.55
CA ALA A 26 -3.86 -15.10 -24.39
C ALA A 26 -4.07 -14.72 -22.92
N VAL A 27 -4.34 -13.45 -22.65
CA VAL A 27 -4.61 -12.95 -21.30
C VAL A 27 -6.13 -12.92 -21.12
N PRO A 28 -6.70 -13.70 -20.18
CA PRO A 28 -8.13 -13.65 -19.89
C PRO A 28 -8.49 -12.36 -19.12
N ASP A 29 -9.78 -12.03 -19.09
CA ASP A 29 -10.27 -10.86 -18.37
C ASP A 29 -10.07 -11.01 -16.85
N PHE A 30 -9.40 -10.02 -16.25
CA PHE A 30 -9.13 -9.96 -14.82
C PHE A 30 -9.61 -8.64 -14.22
N LYS A 31 -9.86 -8.67 -12.91
CA LYS A 31 -10.18 -7.47 -12.13
C LYS A 31 -8.91 -6.91 -11.53
N TYR A 32 -8.62 -5.65 -11.80
CA TYR A 32 -7.42 -4.96 -11.32
C TYR A 32 -7.78 -3.72 -10.50
N LEU A 33 -6.89 -3.37 -9.57
CA LEU A 33 -6.85 -2.04 -8.97
C LEU A 33 -5.83 -1.23 -9.75
N MET A 34 -6.24 -0.09 -10.28
CA MET A 34 -5.40 0.77 -11.12
C MET A 34 -5.47 2.21 -10.62
N VAL A 35 -4.39 2.95 -10.81
CA VAL A 35 -4.30 4.39 -10.56
C VAL A 35 -3.53 5.01 -11.73
N ASP A 36 -4.08 6.08 -12.29
CA ASP A 36 -3.46 6.78 -13.42
C ASP A 36 -2.22 7.58 -12.99
N GLY A 37 -1.23 7.60 -13.87
CA GLY A 37 0.03 8.28 -13.66
C GLY A 37 0.58 8.85 -14.96
N GLN A 38 1.41 9.88 -14.84
CA GLN A 38 2.11 10.52 -15.94
C GLN A 38 3.52 10.91 -15.49
N GLY A 39 4.47 10.91 -16.42
CA GLY A 39 5.86 11.26 -16.16
C GLY A 39 6.75 10.06 -15.81
N ASP A 40 8.01 10.34 -15.52
CA ASP A 40 9.01 9.31 -15.18
C ASP A 40 8.86 8.89 -13.71
N PRO A 41 8.60 7.60 -13.41
CA PRO A 41 8.40 7.10 -12.05
C PRO A 41 9.59 7.33 -11.11
N ASN A 42 10.79 7.55 -11.64
CA ASN A 42 11.99 7.81 -10.82
C ASN A 42 12.11 9.28 -10.39
N THR A 43 11.34 10.19 -11.02
CA THR A 43 11.47 11.63 -10.79
C THR A 43 10.21 12.26 -10.24
N VAL A 44 9.02 11.73 -10.59
CA VAL A 44 7.76 12.28 -10.09
C VAL A 44 7.48 11.80 -8.65
N PRO A 45 7.27 12.71 -7.68
CA PRO A 45 7.04 12.34 -6.29
C PRO A 45 5.69 11.63 -6.07
N GLU A 46 4.75 11.77 -7.00
CA GLU A 46 3.43 11.13 -6.92
C GLU A 46 3.47 9.61 -7.14
N PHE A 47 4.49 9.08 -7.85
CA PHE A 47 4.54 7.65 -8.15
C PHE A 47 4.62 6.78 -6.88
N PRO A 48 5.56 7.04 -5.93
CA PRO A 48 5.59 6.35 -4.64
C PRO A 48 4.26 6.43 -3.85
N GLU A 49 3.61 7.59 -3.86
CA GLU A 49 2.35 7.81 -3.14
C GLU A 49 1.21 6.98 -3.72
N LYS A 50 1.10 6.94 -5.05
CA LYS A 50 0.12 6.12 -5.78
C LYS A 50 0.34 4.62 -5.53
N ILE A 51 1.60 4.17 -5.53
CA ILE A 51 1.95 2.79 -5.18
C ILE A 51 1.57 2.47 -3.73
N GLN A 52 1.86 3.37 -2.78
CA GLN A 52 1.49 3.18 -1.38
C GLN A 52 -0.04 3.08 -1.20
N ALA A 53 -0.82 3.88 -1.91
CA ALA A 53 -2.28 3.82 -1.89
C ALA A 53 -2.80 2.48 -2.42
N LEU A 54 -2.29 2.01 -3.56
CA LEU A 54 -2.66 0.73 -4.17
C LEU A 54 -2.39 -0.45 -3.21
N TYR A 55 -1.21 -0.50 -2.59
CA TYR A 55 -0.88 -1.55 -1.61
C TYR A 55 -1.79 -1.49 -0.38
N SER A 56 -2.07 -0.28 0.12
CA SER A 56 -2.95 -0.10 1.28
C SER A 56 -4.37 -0.65 1.00
N LEU A 57 -4.92 -0.36 -0.18
CA LEU A 57 -6.23 -0.85 -0.60
C LEU A 57 -6.23 -2.38 -0.81
N ALA A 58 -5.24 -2.91 -1.53
CA ALA A 58 -5.15 -4.34 -1.83
C ALA A 58 -5.10 -5.20 -0.55
N TYR A 59 -4.32 -4.77 0.45
CA TYR A 59 -4.27 -5.48 1.73
C TYR A 59 -5.54 -5.31 2.54
N THR A 60 -6.19 -4.15 2.50
CA THR A 60 -7.50 -3.94 3.14
C THR A 60 -8.52 -4.93 2.60
N VAL A 61 -8.67 -5.03 1.27
CA VAL A 61 -9.58 -6.00 0.63
C VAL A 61 -9.21 -7.45 1.02
N LYS A 62 -7.92 -7.80 0.99
CA LYS A 62 -7.45 -9.12 1.41
C LYS A 62 -7.85 -9.44 2.86
N PHE A 63 -7.78 -8.45 3.75
CA PHE A 63 -8.16 -8.63 5.15
C PHE A 63 -9.67 -8.72 5.33
N MET A 64 -10.46 -7.93 4.60
CA MET A 64 -11.93 -8.04 4.60
C MET A 64 -12.36 -9.45 4.19
N LEU A 65 -11.85 -9.96 3.07
CA LEU A 65 -12.14 -11.32 2.59
C LEU A 65 -11.64 -12.41 3.56
N LYS A 66 -10.58 -12.14 4.32
CA LYS A 66 -10.08 -13.05 5.35
C LYS A 66 -10.83 -12.90 6.67
N GLN A 67 -11.51 -11.77 6.92
CA GLN A 67 -12.32 -11.50 8.11
C GLN A 67 -13.71 -12.12 7.98
N ASP A 68 -14.29 -12.05 6.77
CA ASP A 68 -15.52 -12.77 6.43
C ASP A 68 -15.32 -14.30 6.52
N ARG A 69 -14.10 -14.78 6.25
CA ARG A 69 -13.70 -16.18 6.51
C ARG A 69 -13.31 -16.47 7.97
N ARG A 70 -13.19 -15.46 8.84
CA ARG A 70 -12.68 -15.54 10.23
C ARG A 70 -13.73 -15.21 11.31
N THR A 71 -15.02 -15.41 11.04
CA THR A 71 -15.95 -15.83 12.10
C THR A 71 -15.58 -17.20 12.70
N LEU A 72 -14.54 -17.86 12.17
CA LEU A 72 -13.83 -18.98 12.79
C LEU A 72 -12.37 -18.59 13.13
N GLY A 73 -12.17 -18.09 14.35
CA GLY A 73 -10.93 -18.20 15.15
C GLY A 73 -9.60 -17.74 14.55
N GLY A 74 -9.20 -16.49 14.81
CA GLY A 74 -7.79 -16.11 14.67
C GLY A 74 -7.52 -14.60 14.73
N ARG A 75 -7.35 -14.09 15.96
CA ARG A 75 -6.76 -12.76 16.24
C ARG A 75 -5.46 -12.62 15.47
N GLN A 76 -5.36 -11.65 14.57
CA GLN A 76 -4.05 -11.20 14.09
C GLN A 76 -4.05 -9.68 13.96
N THR A 77 -3.03 -9.11 14.58
CA THR A 77 -2.71 -7.71 14.76
C THR A 77 -2.59 -6.99 13.43
N PHE A 78 -3.34 -5.91 13.30
CA PHE A 78 -3.43 -5.06 12.11
C PHE A 78 -2.36 -3.97 12.19
N PHE A 79 -1.73 -3.64 11.06
CA PHE A 79 -0.63 -2.69 10.91
C PHE A 79 -0.81 -1.38 11.73
N PRO A 80 0.05 -1.10 12.73
CA PRO A 80 0.07 0.18 13.45
C PRO A 80 0.77 1.31 12.67
N VAL A 81 1.42 0.98 11.54
CA VAL A 81 2.42 1.85 10.88
C VAL A 81 1.79 2.93 9.98
N LEU A 82 0.56 2.74 9.47
CA LEU A 82 -0.04 3.69 8.53
C LEU A 82 -0.80 4.85 9.21
N ARG A 83 -0.71 5.01 10.54
CA ARG A 83 -1.42 6.06 11.29
C ARG A 83 -0.54 7.26 11.67
N ARG A 84 0.74 7.31 11.30
CA ARG A 84 1.70 8.29 11.89
C ARG A 84 2.37 9.26 10.90
N ARG A 85 1.77 9.56 9.74
CA ARG A 85 2.38 10.54 8.81
C ARG A 85 1.46 11.52 8.09
N ILE A 86 0.24 11.76 8.56
CA ILE A 86 -0.64 12.85 8.08
C ILE A 86 -1.20 13.68 9.25
N GLN A 87 -0.32 14.07 10.18
CA GLN A 87 -0.57 15.22 11.07
C GLN A 87 0.75 15.76 11.61
N GLY A 88 1.58 16.28 10.70
CA GLY A 88 2.69 17.15 11.01
C GLY A 88 2.45 18.51 10.37
N GLY A 89 1.82 19.43 11.11
CA GLY A 89 1.55 20.75 10.56
C GLY A 89 0.76 21.71 11.44
N LYS A 90 1.20 22.01 12.68
CA LYS A 90 1.06 23.36 13.25
C LYS A 90 1.82 23.56 14.57
N ARG A 91 2.85 24.40 14.47
CA ARG A 91 3.31 25.39 15.46
C ARG A 91 3.70 24.88 16.85
N ARG A 92 4.99 24.61 17.00
CA ARG A 92 5.70 24.80 18.26
C ARG A 92 5.76 26.30 18.57
N HIS A 93 4.87 26.80 19.43
CA HIS A 93 5.20 27.99 20.21
C HIS A 93 6.17 27.55 21.30
N ARG A 94 7.47 27.78 21.07
CA ARG A 94 8.46 27.85 22.15
C ARG A 94 8.12 29.10 22.96
N GLY A 95 7.50 28.92 24.12
CA GLY A 95 7.56 29.92 25.18
C GLY A 95 9.00 29.94 25.70
N LEU A 96 9.76 30.94 25.30
CA LEU A 96 11.01 31.28 25.97
C LEU A 96 10.65 31.95 27.31
N PRO A 97 11.33 31.62 28.41
CA PRO A 97 11.14 32.29 29.69
C PRO A 97 11.59 33.74 29.58
N GLY A 98 10.69 34.66 29.94
CA GLY A 98 11.01 36.08 30.09
C GLY A 98 11.98 36.27 31.24
N SER A 99 13.25 36.42 30.90
CA SER A 99 14.26 37.06 31.73
C SER A 99 13.89 38.54 31.91
N ALA A 100 13.19 38.85 32.99
CA ALA A 100 13.04 40.23 33.47
C ALA A 100 14.32 40.64 34.19
N LYS A 101 14.89 41.74 33.71
CA LYS A 101 16.11 42.37 34.17
C LYS A 101 15.99 42.87 35.62
N ARG A 102 17.13 42.79 36.31
CA ARG A 102 17.63 43.78 37.27
C ARG A 102 17.26 45.21 36.85
N ASP A 103 16.68 46.00 37.75
CA ASP A 103 17.17 47.34 38.12
C ASP A 103 16.20 48.01 39.11
N GLN A 104 16.80 48.50 40.21
CA GLN A 104 16.28 49.27 41.37
C GLN A 104 15.51 48.52 42.45
#